data_AF-A0A1Z1WR77-F1
#
_entry.id   AF-A0A1Z1WR77-F1
#
_cell.length_a   1.000
_cell.length_b   1.000
_cell.length_c   1.000
_cell.angle_alpha   90.00
_cell.angle_beta   90.00
_cell.angle_gamma   90.00
#
_symmetry.space_group_name_H-M   'P 1'
#
loop_
_entity.id
_entity.type
_entity.pdbx_description
1 polymer ?
#
loop_
_entity_poly.entity_id
_entity_poly.type
_entity_poly.pdbx_seq_one_letter_code
_entity_poly.pdbx_strand_id
1 'polypeptide(L)'
;MAPPTADGPGPGLGAPAGHRIVDAQVQLGSQLAIPRAFLEYQAANAHHRMTAYGHSVRPERMLDRVLSVHQDDDADRLVAELDEAGVDEAFLVVPDYSHVARCALNQAELAGHLDRVNRRHPGRFRVFWGVDPRGGKDGVDLFERCVGDYGFAGLKLYPLCGYSPSDRRLYPYFELCEERGLPVLSHTGPGWGQLDFEYGMPLLVDEAARDFPRVNFILGTVGSRTSTSRPICAPTGPMCTWTSASSTPSSRRTGGRPI
;
A
#
# COMPACT_ATOMS: atom_id res chain seq x y z
N MET A 1 34.28 -59.88 -15.98
CA MET A 1 32.91 -59.44 -16.30
C MET A 1 32.65 -58.18 -15.49
N ALA A 2 32.88 -57.01 -16.08
CA ALA A 2 32.65 -55.71 -15.45
C ALA A 2 31.18 -55.30 -15.69
N PRO A 3 30.52 -54.58 -14.77
CA PRO A 3 29.13 -54.18 -14.94
C PRO A 3 29.01 -53.05 -15.99
N PRO A 4 27.87 -52.94 -16.71
CA PRO A 4 27.67 -51.93 -17.73
C PRO A 4 27.43 -50.54 -17.11
N THR A 5 28.07 -49.53 -17.69
CA THR A 5 27.90 -48.10 -17.40
C THR A 5 26.58 -47.60 -17.97
N ALA A 6 25.71 -47.06 -17.11
CA ALA A 6 24.46 -46.43 -17.51
C ALA A 6 24.70 -44.94 -17.82
N ASP A 7 25.09 -44.63 -19.06
CA ASP A 7 25.08 -43.27 -19.60
C ASP A 7 23.81 -43.08 -20.43
N GLY A 8 22.78 -42.53 -19.79
CA GLY A 8 21.64 -41.92 -20.46
C GLY A 8 21.49 -40.49 -19.96
N PRO A 9 21.26 -39.48 -20.83
CA PRO A 9 21.02 -38.12 -20.39
C PRO A 9 19.69 -38.10 -19.63
N GLY A 10 19.76 -37.86 -18.32
CA GLY A 10 18.59 -37.65 -17.48
C GLY A 10 17.72 -36.51 -18.02
N PRO A 11 16.39 -36.55 -17.81
CA PRO A 11 15.52 -35.49 -18.26
C PRO A 11 16.00 -34.17 -17.66
N GLY A 12 16.37 -33.23 -18.53
CA GLY A 12 16.77 -31.89 -18.12
C GLY A 12 15.68 -31.32 -17.23
N LEU A 13 16.02 -31.07 -15.97
CA LEU A 13 15.24 -30.25 -15.07
C LEU A 13 15.12 -28.90 -15.76
N GLY A 14 13.97 -28.67 -16.41
CA GLY A 14 13.62 -27.38 -16.97
C GLY A 14 13.87 -26.32 -15.89
N ALA A 15 14.58 -25.25 -16.26
CA ALA A 15 14.81 -24.14 -15.36
C ALA A 15 13.47 -23.74 -14.70
N PRO A 16 13.42 -23.59 -13.36
CA PRO A 16 12.19 -23.23 -12.70
C PRO A 16 11.69 -21.90 -13.28
N ALA A 17 10.41 -21.87 -13.68
CA ALA A 17 9.73 -20.63 -14.06
C ALA A 17 9.99 -19.61 -12.95
N GLY A 18 10.53 -18.44 -13.30
CA GLY A 18 10.91 -17.41 -12.33
C GLY A 18 9.78 -17.11 -11.35
N HIS A 19 10.11 -16.98 -10.06
CA HIS A 19 9.12 -16.62 -9.05
C HIS A 19 8.59 -15.21 -9.33
N ARG A 20 7.26 -15.06 -9.27
CA ARG A 20 6.61 -13.76 -9.38
C ARG A 20 6.70 -12.99 -8.07
N ILE A 21 7.14 -11.75 -8.12
CA ILE A 21 7.26 -10.84 -6.97
C ILE A 21 6.15 -9.80 -7.06
N VAL A 22 5.34 -9.71 -5.99
CA VAL A 22 4.26 -8.73 -5.86
C VAL A 22 4.52 -7.85 -4.66
N ASP A 23 4.61 -6.53 -4.85
CA ASP A 23 4.68 -5.59 -3.72
C ASP A 23 3.29 -5.46 -3.08
N ALA A 24 3.25 -5.71 -1.77
CA ALA A 24 2.03 -5.72 -0.97
C ALA A 24 1.39 -4.32 -0.84
N GLN A 25 2.15 -3.24 -0.99
CA GLN A 25 1.62 -1.89 -0.81
C GLN A 25 2.54 -0.81 -1.41
N VAL A 26 2.06 -0.16 -2.46
CA VAL A 26 2.64 1.08 -3.01
C VAL A 26 1.60 2.20 -3.01
N GLN A 27 2.07 3.45 -3.06
CA GLN A 27 1.21 4.62 -3.23
C GLN A 27 1.62 5.37 -4.49
N LEU A 28 0.65 5.98 -5.16
CA LEU A 28 0.93 6.86 -6.30
C LEU A 28 1.66 8.10 -5.79
N GLY A 29 2.87 8.35 -6.29
CA GLY A 29 3.68 9.52 -5.98
C GLY A 29 3.12 10.79 -6.63
N SER A 30 1.86 11.12 -6.39
CA SER A 30 1.14 12.22 -7.04
C SER A 30 0.39 13.08 -6.04
N GLN A 31 0.46 14.39 -6.23
CA GLN A 31 -0.37 15.36 -5.52
C GLN A 31 -1.87 15.28 -5.87
N LEU A 32 -2.23 14.56 -6.94
CA LEU A 32 -3.61 14.29 -7.30
C LEU A 32 -4.26 13.30 -6.32
N ALA A 33 -3.50 12.31 -5.87
CA ALA A 33 -3.95 11.28 -4.94
C ALA A 33 -3.61 11.59 -3.47
N ILE A 34 -2.59 12.43 -3.22
CA ILE A 34 -2.07 12.71 -1.88
C ILE A 34 -2.27 14.19 -1.55
N PRO A 35 -2.96 14.54 -0.45
CA PRO A 35 -3.24 15.93 -0.11
C PRO A 35 -1.97 16.69 0.26
N ARG A 36 -1.88 17.96 -0.15
CA ARG A 36 -0.74 18.83 0.14
C ARG A 36 -0.41 18.94 1.63
N ALA A 37 -1.43 18.97 2.49
CA ALA A 37 -1.24 19.02 3.95
C ALA A 37 -0.45 17.79 4.48
N PHE A 38 -0.64 16.61 3.89
CA PHE A 38 0.13 15.42 4.23
C PHE A 38 1.60 15.55 3.80
N LEU A 39 1.85 16.11 2.61
CA LEU A 39 3.21 16.34 2.10
C LEU A 39 3.96 17.39 2.93
N GLU A 40 3.28 18.45 3.34
CA GLU A 40 3.83 19.47 4.25
C GLU A 40 4.18 18.86 5.61
N TYR A 41 3.30 18.02 6.16
CA TYR A 41 3.59 17.27 7.38
C TYR A 41 4.80 16.33 7.22
N GLN A 42 4.86 15.58 6.11
CA GLN A 42 6.01 14.72 5.82
C GLN A 42 7.32 15.52 5.74
N ALA A 43 7.29 16.70 5.11
CA ALA A 43 8.45 17.57 5.02
C ALA A 43 8.89 18.09 6.40
N ALA A 44 7.94 18.52 7.25
CA ALA A 44 8.23 18.95 8.61
C ALA A 44 8.85 17.81 9.45
N ASN A 45 8.27 16.62 9.40
CA ASN A 45 8.80 15.44 10.08
C ASN A 45 10.17 15.02 9.58
N ALA A 46 10.40 15.07 8.26
CA ALA A 46 11.70 14.78 7.68
C ALA A 46 12.74 15.82 8.14
N HIS A 47 12.40 17.10 8.19
CA HIS A 47 13.26 18.15 8.72
C HIS A 47 13.62 17.88 10.19
N HIS A 48 12.63 17.62 11.06
CA HIS A 48 12.88 17.30 12.47
C HIS A 48 13.80 16.08 12.65
N ARG A 49 13.56 15.03 11.87
CA ARG A 49 14.39 13.82 11.89
C ARG A 49 15.83 14.08 11.45
N MET A 50 16.02 14.86 10.38
CA MET A 50 17.36 15.22 9.89
C MET A 50 18.12 16.08 10.90
N THR A 51 17.44 17.04 11.53
CA THR A 51 18.01 17.86 12.60
C THR A 51 18.39 17.01 13.81
N ALA A 52 17.55 16.05 14.20
CA ALA A 52 17.85 15.12 15.29
C ALA A 52 19.07 14.22 14.99
N TYR A 53 19.33 13.92 13.71
CA TYR A 53 20.55 13.22 13.27
C TYR A 53 21.78 14.13 13.09
N GLY A 54 21.69 15.41 13.47
CA GLY A 54 22.80 16.37 13.42
C GLY A 54 22.99 17.06 12.07
N HIS A 55 22.03 16.96 11.16
CA HIS A 55 22.08 17.65 9.87
C HIS A 55 21.36 19.01 9.93
N SER A 56 22.01 20.08 9.43
CA SER A 56 21.37 21.39 9.28
C SER A 56 20.74 21.53 7.89
N VAL A 57 19.46 21.19 7.77
CA VAL A 57 18.69 21.33 6.51
C VAL A 57 17.63 22.41 6.69
N ARG A 58 17.50 23.34 5.74
CA ARG A 58 16.42 24.36 5.77
C ARG A 58 15.05 23.70 5.54
N PRO A 59 14.00 24.05 6.31
CA PRO A 59 12.66 23.47 6.15
C PRO A 59 12.10 23.58 4.73
N GLU A 60 12.29 24.72 4.07
CA GLU A 60 11.75 24.99 2.72
C GLU A 60 12.34 24.02 1.69
N ARG A 61 13.65 23.74 1.80
CA ARG A 61 14.32 22.76 0.93
C ARG A 61 13.81 21.34 1.15
N MET A 62 13.29 21.03 2.33
CA MET A 62 12.70 19.72 2.59
C MET A 62 11.35 19.60 1.90
N LEU A 63 10.53 20.65 1.95
CA LEU A 63 9.25 20.69 1.25
C LEU A 63 9.46 20.57 -0.26
N ASP A 64 10.37 21.36 -0.85
CA ASP A 64 10.68 21.27 -2.28
C ASP A 64 11.07 19.85 -2.71
N ARG A 65 11.85 19.16 -1.87
CA ARG A 65 12.27 17.77 -2.11
C ARG A 65 11.12 16.77 -2.00
N VAL A 66 10.24 16.94 -1.02
CA VAL A 66 9.04 16.09 -0.90
C VAL A 66 8.13 16.33 -2.10
N LEU A 67 7.90 17.58 -2.48
CA LEU A 67 7.06 17.90 -3.63
C LEU A 67 7.62 17.40 -4.95
N SER A 68 8.95 17.39 -5.14
CA SER A 68 9.56 16.94 -6.40
C SER A 68 9.45 15.43 -6.63
N VAL A 69 9.41 14.62 -5.57
CA VAL A 69 9.17 13.18 -5.69
C VAL A 69 7.69 12.86 -5.89
N HIS A 70 6.78 13.76 -5.50
CA HIS A 70 5.33 13.62 -5.69
C HIS A 70 4.83 14.33 -6.97
N GLN A 71 5.47 14.06 -8.10
CA GLN A 71 5.13 14.57 -9.44
C GLN A 71 4.94 13.43 -10.47
N ASP A 72 4.68 12.21 -10.00
CA ASP A 72 4.51 11.02 -10.85
C ASP A 72 3.03 10.69 -11.03
N ASP A 73 2.31 11.60 -11.69
CA ASP A 73 0.86 11.51 -11.86
C ASP A 73 0.44 10.27 -12.66
N ASP A 74 1.25 9.85 -13.63
CA ASP A 74 0.94 8.70 -14.48
C ASP A 74 1.69 7.41 -14.07
N ALA A 75 2.32 7.39 -12.90
CA ALA A 75 3.06 6.25 -12.32
C ALA A 75 4.26 5.74 -13.15
N ASP A 76 4.76 6.51 -14.12
CA ASP A 76 5.86 6.08 -15.00
C ASP A 76 7.16 5.86 -14.21
N ARG A 77 7.44 6.72 -13.21
CA ARG A 77 8.61 6.56 -12.35
C ARG A 77 8.43 5.35 -11.42
N LEU A 78 7.26 5.19 -10.82
CA LEU A 78 6.96 4.04 -9.98
C LEU A 78 7.16 2.72 -10.73
N VAL A 79 6.69 2.62 -11.98
CA VAL A 79 6.90 1.41 -12.80
C VAL A 79 8.38 1.15 -13.06
N ALA A 80 9.16 2.19 -13.37
CA ALA A 80 10.61 2.04 -13.56
C ALA A 80 11.31 1.57 -12.28
N GLU A 81 10.90 2.07 -11.11
CA GLU A 81 11.41 1.62 -9.80
C GLU A 81 11.05 0.16 -9.51
N LEU A 82 9.83 -0.29 -9.87
CA LEU A 82 9.43 -1.70 -9.77
C LEU A 82 10.28 -2.58 -10.69
N ASP A 83 10.53 -2.16 -11.94
CA ASP A 83 11.36 -2.89 -12.89
C ASP A 83 12.80 -3.04 -12.41
N GLU A 84 13.40 -1.96 -11.88
CA GLU A 84 14.75 -1.98 -11.31
C GLU A 84 14.85 -2.92 -10.09
N ALA A 85 13.78 -2.98 -9.28
CA ALA A 85 13.67 -3.87 -8.13
C ALA A 85 13.33 -5.33 -8.49
N GLY A 86 12.98 -5.62 -9.75
CA GLY A 86 12.52 -6.94 -10.17
C GLY A 86 11.13 -7.31 -9.63
N VAL A 87 10.25 -6.33 -9.46
CA VAL A 87 8.87 -6.49 -8.98
C VAL A 87 7.90 -6.51 -10.17
N ASP A 88 7.15 -7.59 -10.30
CA ASP A 88 6.23 -7.81 -11.44
C ASP A 88 4.93 -7.00 -11.30
N GLU A 89 4.33 -7.02 -10.11
CA GLU A 89 3.04 -6.39 -9.79
C GLU A 89 3.11 -5.66 -8.45
N ALA A 90 2.23 -4.67 -8.25
CA ALA A 90 2.08 -4.01 -6.96
C ALA A 90 0.61 -3.72 -6.63
N PHE A 91 0.27 -3.76 -5.34
CA PHE A 91 -1.02 -3.25 -4.87
C PHE A 91 -0.94 -1.74 -4.69
N LEU A 92 -1.63 -1.01 -5.56
CA LEU A 92 -1.73 0.44 -5.49
C LEU A 92 -2.81 0.82 -4.48
N VAL A 93 -2.38 1.24 -3.29
CA VAL A 93 -3.27 1.51 -2.17
C VAL A 93 -3.56 3.00 -2.09
N VAL A 94 -4.84 3.37 -2.21
CA VAL A 94 -5.28 4.76 -2.26
C VAL A 94 -6.20 5.06 -1.07
N PRO A 95 -5.71 5.69 0.01
CA PRO A 95 -6.56 6.08 1.12
C PRO A 95 -7.49 7.25 0.76
N ASP A 96 -8.68 7.28 1.35
CA ASP A 96 -9.58 8.44 1.27
C ASP A 96 -9.22 9.48 2.34
N TYR A 97 -8.86 10.69 1.89
CA TYR A 97 -8.54 11.82 2.76
C TYR A 97 -9.58 12.96 2.69
N SER A 98 -10.66 12.79 1.93
CA SER A 98 -11.59 13.88 1.55
C SER A 98 -12.21 14.60 2.75
N HIS A 99 -12.34 13.93 3.91
CA HIS A 99 -12.89 14.53 5.13
C HIS A 99 -11.86 15.16 6.07
N VAL A 100 -10.57 14.95 5.85
CA VAL A 100 -9.50 15.45 6.73
C VAL A 100 -8.57 16.46 6.07
N ALA A 101 -8.52 16.46 4.73
CA ALA A 101 -7.67 17.37 3.97
C ALA A 101 -8.30 17.71 2.62
N ARG A 102 -7.92 18.87 2.09
CA ARG A 102 -8.28 19.24 0.72
C ARG A 102 -7.44 18.41 -0.27
N CYS A 103 -8.13 17.59 -1.06
CA CYS A 103 -7.55 16.87 -2.19
C CYS A 103 -7.64 17.71 -3.47
N ALA A 104 -6.73 17.44 -4.42
CA ALA A 104 -6.74 18.12 -5.71
C ALA A 104 -7.88 17.64 -6.62
N LEU A 105 -8.19 16.34 -6.56
CA LEU A 105 -9.30 15.71 -7.26
C LEU A 105 -10.39 15.31 -6.27
N ASN A 106 -11.64 15.30 -6.73
CA ASN A 106 -12.71 14.60 -6.02
C ASN A 106 -12.60 13.07 -6.25
N GLN A 107 -13.36 12.29 -5.48
CA GLN A 107 -13.28 10.81 -5.51
C GLN A 107 -13.60 10.23 -6.90
N ALA A 108 -14.58 10.76 -7.63
CA ALA A 108 -14.93 10.28 -8.96
C ALA A 108 -13.85 10.60 -10.02
N GLU A 109 -13.26 11.80 -9.94
CA GLU A 109 -12.13 12.19 -10.79
C GLU A 109 -10.88 11.35 -10.51
N LEU A 110 -10.59 11.08 -9.24
CA LEU A 110 -9.46 10.24 -8.83
C LEU A 110 -9.64 8.80 -9.31
N ALA A 111 -10.86 8.24 -9.21
CA ALA A 111 -11.14 6.90 -9.72
C ALA A 111 -10.88 6.80 -11.22
N GLY A 112 -11.37 7.76 -12.02
CA GLY A 112 -11.11 7.80 -13.46
C GLY A 112 -9.63 8.04 -13.80
N HIS A 113 -8.91 8.80 -12.97
CA HIS A 113 -7.47 8.97 -13.12
C HIS A 113 -6.71 7.65 -12.89
N LEU A 114 -7.05 6.89 -11.85
CA LEU A 114 -6.44 5.59 -11.57
C LEU A 114 -6.76 4.54 -12.63
N ASP A 115 -7.96 4.53 -13.20
CA ASP A 115 -8.27 3.69 -14.37
C ASP A 115 -7.32 4.02 -15.55
N ARG A 116 -7.10 5.31 -15.83
CA ARG A 116 -6.14 5.73 -16.86
C ARG A 116 -4.73 5.23 -16.54
N VAL A 117 -4.28 5.31 -15.29
CA VAL A 117 -2.97 4.78 -14.85
C VAL A 117 -2.89 3.26 -15.04
N ASN A 118 -3.91 2.50 -14.63
CA ASN A 118 -3.97 1.05 -14.82
C ASN A 118 -3.91 0.66 -16.31
N ARG A 119 -4.63 1.40 -17.17
CA ARG A 119 -4.65 1.16 -18.62
C ARG A 119 -3.33 1.53 -19.30
N ARG A 120 -2.61 2.51 -18.75
CA ARG A 120 -1.26 2.89 -19.21
C ARG A 120 -0.23 1.81 -18.86
N HIS A 121 -0.39 1.17 -17.70
CA HIS A 121 0.53 0.15 -17.17
C HIS A 121 -0.19 -1.19 -16.95
N PRO A 122 -0.65 -1.84 -18.03
CA PRO A 122 -1.51 -3.02 -17.92
C PRO A 122 -0.80 -4.15 -17.18
N GLY A 123 -1.47 -4.70 -16.17
CA GLY A 123 -0.96 -5.82 -15.38
C GLY A 123 0.15 -5.45 -14.40
N ARG A 124 0.44 -4.16 -14.16
CA ARG A 124 1.40 -3.72 -13.14
C ARG A 124 0.75 -3.42 -11.80
N PHE A 125 -0.51 -2.97 -11.80
CA PHE A 125 -1.17 -2.51 -10.58
C PHE A 125 -2.47 -3.24 -10.29
N ARG A 126 -2.71 -3.49 -9.01
CA ARG A 126 -4.00 -3.90 -8.45
C ARG A 126 -4.46 -2.84 -7.46
N VAL A 127 -5.49 -2.09 -7.81
CA VAL A 127 -5.90 -0.91 -7.02
C VAL A 127 -6.76 -1.33 -5.84
N PHE A 128 -6.39 -0.87 -4.65
CA PHE A 128 -7.22 -0.90 -3.45
C PHE A 128 -7.81 0.49 -3.21
N TRP A 129 -9.13 0.58 -3.34
CA TRP A 129 -9.85 1.85 -3.36
C TRP A 129 -10.27 2.33 -1.99
N GLY A 130 -9.91 3.57 -1.68
CA GLY A 130 -10.21 4.22 -0.41
C GLY A 130 -11.68 4.61 -0.30
N VAL A 131 -12.28 4.34 0.85
CA VAL A 131 -13.62 4.83 1.17
C VAL A 131 -13.66 5.46 2.56
N ASP A 132 -14.67 6.30 2.76
CA ASP A 132 -15.06 6.84 4.05
C ASP A 132 -16.54 6.57 4.32
N PRO A 133 -16.92 6.12 5.54
CA PRO A 133 -18.33 5.85 5.88
C PRO A 133 -19.24 7.07 5.76
N ARG A 134 -18.68 8.30 5.80
CA ARG A 134 -19.43 9.54 5.62
C ARG A 134 -19.83 9.80 4.16
N GLY A 135 -19.26 9.07 3.21
CA GLY A 135 -19.66 9.12 1.80
C GLY A 135 -21.07 8.61 1.51
N GLY A 136 -21.69 7.90 2.47
CA GLY A 136 -23.07 7.42 2.35
C GLY A 136 -23.32 6.59 1.09
N LYS A 137 -24.50 6.74 0.50
CA LYS A 137 -24.89 5.99 -0.71
C LYS A 137 -23.99 6.31 -1.90
N ASP A 138 -23.64 7.57 -2.10
CA ASP A 138 -22.82 8.00 -3.24
C ASP A 138 -21.43 7.36 -3.21
N GLY A 139 -20.85 7.19 -2.01
CA GLY A 139 -19.60 6.48 -1.83
C GLY A 139 -19.70 4.98 -2.16
N VAL A 140 -20.80 4.34 -1.78
CA VAL A 140 -21.06 2.92 -2.09
C VAL A 140 -21.25 2.72 -3.60
N ASP A 141 -22.04 3.58 -4.24
CA ASP A 141 -22.27 3.54 -5.69
C ASP A 141 -20.98 3.76 -6.46
N LEU A 142 -20.12 4.69 -5.99
CA LEU A 142 -18.81 4.91 -6.60
C LEU A 142 -17.90 3.70 -6.41
N PHE A 143 -17.86 3.10 -5.22
CA PHE A 143 -17.05 1.91 -4.99
C PHE A 143 -17.52 0.75 -5.87
N GLU A 144 -18.83 0.54 -6.00
CA GLU A 144 -19.41 -0.47 -6.88
C GLU A 144 -18.99 -0.28 -8.34
N ARG A 145 -19.02 0.96 -8.84
CA ARG A 145 -18.49 1.30 -10.17
C ARG A 145 -16.99 1.06 -10.28
N CYS A 146 -16.22 1.40 -9.26
CA CYS A 146 -14.78 1.17 -9.25
C CYS A 146 -14.42 -0.32 -9.38
N VAL A 147 -15.16 -1.20 -8.70
CA VAL A 147 -14.91 -2.65 -8.78
C VAL A 147 -15.54 -3.27 -10.03
N GLY A 148 -16.68 -2.76 -10.51
CA GLY A 148 -17.37 -3.27 -11.70
C GLY A 148 -16.77 -2.79 -13.02
N ASP A 149 -16.64 -1.47 -13.18
CA ASP A 149 -16.24 -0.83 -14.44
C ASP A 149 -14.71 -0.81 -14.60
N TYR A 150 -13.96 -0.52 -13.52
CA TYR A 150 -12.49 -0.36 -13.56
C TYR A 150 -11.72 -1.59 -13.08
N GLY A 151 -12.40 -2.59 -12.52
CA GLY A 151 -11.77 -3.82 -12.04
C GLY A 151 -10.83 -3.60 -10.84
N PHE A 152 -11.12 -2.63 -9.97
CA PHE A 152 -10.34 -2.44 -8.74
C PHE A 152 -10.45 -3.68 -7.84
N ALA A 153 -9.32 -4.02 -7.21
CA ALA A 153 -9.07 -5.34 -6.64
C ALA A 153 -9.40 -5.46 -5.15
N GLY A 154 -9.79 -4.37 -4.48
CA GLY A 154 -10.11 -4.41 -3.06
C GLY A 154 -10.50 -3.06 -2.47
N LEU A 155 -10.91 -3.11 -1.20
CA LEU A 155 -11.30 -1.96 -0.40
C LEU A 155 -10.14 -1.50 0.49
N LYS A 156 -9.89 -0.20 0.59
CA LYS A 156 -8.94 0.41 1.53
C LYS A 156 -9.68 1.23 2.57
N LEU A 157 -9.44 0.94 3.84
CA LEU A 157 -9.86 1.76 4.97
C LEU A 157 -8.68 2.57 5.51
N TYR A 158 -8.97 3.81 5.94
CA TYR A 158 -8.05 4.67 6.65
C TYR A 158 -8.72 5.26 7.91
N PRO A 159 -8.92 4.42 8.95
CA PRO A 159 -9.75 4.75 10.12
C PRO A 159 -9.31 5.97 10.91
N LEU A 160 -8.02 6.31 10.82
CA LEU A 160 -7.40 7.47 11.48
C LEU A 160 -8.06 8.80 11.10
N CYS A 161 -8.88 8.81 10.03
CA CYS A 161 -9.76 9.91 9.67
C CYS A 161 -10.99 10.11 10.59
N GLY A 162 -11.07 9.39 11.71
CA GLY A 162 -12.06 9.59 12.77
C GLY A 162 -13.26 8.66 12.71
N TYR A 163 -13.05 7.40 12.32
CA TYR A 163 -14.10 6.38 12.30
C TYR A 163 -13.55 5.01 12.68
N SER A 164 -14.38 4.15 13.28
CA SER A 164 -14.00 2.76 13.54
C SER A 164 -13.94 1.95 12.24
N PRO A 165 -12.93 1.08 12.02
CA PRO A 165 -12.94 0.16 10.89
C PRO A 165 -14.12 -0.85 10.93
N SER A 166 -14.82 -0.96 12.06
CA SER A 166 -16.08 -1.72 12.19
C SER A 166 -17.33 -0.84 12.27
N ASP A 167 -17.27 0.41 11.82
CA ASP A 167 -18.44 1.28 11.77
C ASP A 167 -19.55 0.65 10.90
N ARG A 168 -20.80 0.61 11.41
CA ARG A 168 -21.92 0.00 10.69
C ARG A 168 -22.21 0.66 9.34
N ARG A 169 -21.80 1.91 9.14
CA ARG A 169 -21.90 2.60 7.85
C ARG A 169 -20.98 2.00 6.78
N LEU A 170 -19.98 1.21 7.17
CA LEU A 170 -19.12 0.46 6.26
C LEU A 170 -19.74 -0.87 5.79
N TYR A 171 -20.81 -1.34 6.42
CA TYR A 171 -21.38 -2.67 6.14
C TYR A 171 -21.82 -2.85 4.68
N PRO A 172 -22.43 -1.86 4.01
CA PRO A 172 -22.73 -2.00 2.58
C PRO A 172 -21.49 -2.25 1.70
N TYR A 173 -20.33 -1.70 2.08
CA TYR A 173 -19.07 -1.98 1.39
C TYR A 173 -18.58 -3.40 1.67
N PHE A 174 -18.74 -3.88 2.90
CA PHE A 174 -18.36 -5.25 3.29
C PHE A 174 -19.25 -6.30 2.67
N GLU A 175 -20.56 -6.06 2.57
CA GLU A 175 -21.51 -6.89 1.84
C GLU A 175 -21.08 -7.04 0.38
N LEU A 176 -20.79 -5.92 -0.29
CA LEU A 176 -20.29 -5.93 -1.66
C LEU A 176 -18.95 -6.66 -1.80
N CYS A 177 -18.04 -6.48 -0.84
CA CYS A 177 -16.77 -7.22 -0.82
C CYS A 177 -17.00 -8.72 -0.63
N GLU A 178 -17.94 -9.11 0.24
CA GLU A 178 -18.28 -10.51 0.50
C GLU A 178 -18.89 -11.18 -0.73
N GLU A 179 -19.79 -10.50 -1.42
CA GLU A 179 -20.45 -10.96 -2.64
C GLU A 179 -19.45 -11.13 -3.81
N ARG A 180 -18.50 -10.20 -3.94
CA ARG A 180 -17.53 -10.17 -5.05
C ARG A 180 -16.20 -10.85 -4.72
N GLY A 181 -16.02 -11.37 -3.50
CA GLY A 181 -14.78 -11.99 -3.05
C GLY A 181 -13.60 -11.02 -2.96
N LEU A 182 -13.86 -9.74 -2.66
CA LEU A 182 -12.85 -8.69 -2.58
C LEU A 182 -12.27 -8.60 -1.15
N PRO A 183 -10.94 -8.43 -1.01
CA PRO A 183 -10.30 -8.19 0.27
C PRO A 183 -10.50 -6.75 0.77
N VAL A 184 -10.42 -6.58 2.10
CA VAL A 184 -10.47 -5.28 2.78
C VAL A 184 -9.14 -5.04 3.48
N LEU A 185 -8.42 -4.00 3.07
CA LEU A 185 -7.16 -3.56 3.68
C LEU A 185 -7.43 -2.41 4.67
N SER A 186 -7.28 -2.65 5.96
CA SER A 186 -7.40 -1.61 6.99
C SER A 186 -6.03 -1.07 7.39
N HIS A 187 -5.88 0.25 7.45
CA HIS A 187 -4.67 0.88 7.99
C HIS A 187 -4.58 0.71 9.51
N THR A 188 -3.45 0.18 9.96
CA THR A 188 -3.10 0.00 11.36
C THR A 188 -1.74 0.64 11.64
N GLY A 189 -1.58 1.24 12.82
CA GLY A 189 -0.36 1.95 13.20
C GLY A 189 -0.41 3.46 12.94
N PRO A 190 0.75 4.14 12.98
CA PRO A 190 0.81 5.59 13.06
C PRO A 190 0.27 6.26 11.79
N GLY A 191 -0.36 7.42 11.99
CA GLY A 191 -0.78 8.30 10.92
C GLY A 191 0.06 9.56 10.85
N TRP A 192 -0.61 10.66 10.52
CA TRP A 192 0.02 11.96 10.31
C TRP A 192 -0.78 13.06 11.00
N GLY A 193 -0.13 14.20 11.22
CA GLY A 193 -0.76 15.39 11.77
C GLY A 193 -1.46 15.13 13.12
N GLN A 194 -2.69 15.60 13.22
CA GLN A 194 -3.57 15.50 14.39
C GLN A 194 -4.64 14.40 14.20
N LEU A 195 -4.37 13.41 13.34
CA LEU A 195 -5.29 12.30 13.15
C LEU A 195 -5.37 11.43 14.41
N ASP A 196 -6.50 10.75 14.56
CA ASP A 196 -6.78 9.95 15.75
C ASP A 196 -6.23 8.53 15.57
N PHE A 197 -5.18 8.21 16.33
CA PHE A 197 -4.48 6.94 16.22
C PHE A 197 -5.21 5.80 16.95
N GLU A 198 -6.20 6.10 17.80
CA GLU A 198 -7.01 5.08 18.49
C GLU A 198 -7.76 4.23 17.46
N TYR A 199 -8.25 4.85 16.39
CA TYR A 199 -8.92 4.14 15.29
C TYR A 199 -7.98 3.24 14.47
N GLY A 200 -6.66 3.41 14.59
CA GLY A 200 -5.66 2.55 13.96
C GLY A 200 -5.36 1.25 14.72
N MET A 201 -6.07 0.99 15.83
CA MET A 201 -5.87 -0.22 16.63
C MET A 201 -6.38 -1.48 15.90
N PRO A 202 -5.55 -2.52 15.71
CA PRO A 202 -5.94 -3.75 15.03
C PRO A 202 -7.21 -4.42 15.57
N LEU A 203 -7.41 -4.35 16.89
CA LEU A 203 -8.55 -4.99 17.56
C LEU A 203 -9.90 -4.40 17.11
N LEU A 204 -9.92 -3.16 16.61
CA LEU A 204 -11.17 -2.53 16.16
C LEU A 204 -11.73 -3.17 14.89
N VAL A 205 -10.97 -4.00 14.17
CA VAL A 205 -11.44 -4.75 12.98
C VAL A 205 -12.19 -6.03 13.37
N ASP A 206 -12.07 -6.49 14.62
CA ASP A 206 -12.61 -7.78 15.09
C ASP A 206 -14.13 -7.90 14.92
N GLU A 207 -14.88 -6.80 15.17
CA GLU A 207 -16.34 -6.80 15.02
C GLU A 207 -16.75 -7.00 13.55
N ALA A 208 -16.18 -6.24 12.62
CA ALA A 208 -16.43 -6.43 11.18
C ALA A 208 -15.99 -7.82 10.69
N ALA A 209 -14.84 -8.32 11.15
CA ALA A 209 -14.36 -9.66 10.78
C ALA A 209 -15.25 -10.79 11.30
N ARG A 210 -15.91 -10.60 12.45
CA ARG A 210 -16.90 -11.54 12.99
C ARG A 210 -18.19 -11.53 12.18
N ASP A 211 -18.66 -10.34 11.80
CA ASP A 211 -19.92 -10.17 11.08
C ASP A 211 -19.80 -10.58 9.60
N PHE A 212 -18.62 -10.43 9.00
CA PHE A 212 -18.32 -10.76 7.60
C PHE A 212 -17.21 -11.83 7.47
N PRO A 213 -17.46 -13.08 7.91
CA PRO A 213 -16.42 -14.11 7.99
C PRO A 213 -15.88 -14.60 6.64
N ARG A 214 -16.55 -14.29 5.52
CA ARG A 214 -16.05 -14.62 4.17
C ARG A 214 -15.19 -13.50 3.56
N VAL A 215 -15.13 -12.32 4.18
CA VAL A 215 -14.29 -11.21 3.75
C VAL A 215 -12.87 -11.39 4.30
N ASN A 216 -11.87 -11.27 3.43
CA ASN A 216 -10.48 -11.31 3.85
C ASN A 216 -10.03 -9.91 4.34
N PHE A 217 -10.00 -9.74 5.66
CA PHE A 217 -9.49 -8.53 6.29
C PHE A 217 -7.96 -8.58 6.44
N ILE A 218 -7.30 -7.64 5.77
CA ILE A 218 -5.86 -7.45 5.79
C ILE A 218 -5.54 -6.26 6.71
N LEU A 219 -4.69 -6.51 7.69
CA LEU A 219 -4.16 -5.47 8.56
C LEU A 219 -2.85 -4.97 7.96
N GLY A 220 -2.86 -3.77 7.38
CA GLY A 220 -1.70 -3.15 6.76
C GLY A 220 -1.17 -2.00 7.59
N THR A 221 0.14 -1.80 7.61
CA THR A 221 0.78 -0.60 8.16
C THR A 221 1.64 0.04 7.10
N VAL A 222 1.70 1.37 7.04
CA VAL A 222 2.70 2.03 6.21
C VAL A 222 4.01 2.03 6.99
N GLY A 223 5.08 1.51 6.37
CA GLY A 223 6.38 1.34 7.01
C GLY A 223 6.93 2.64 7.61
N SER A 224 6.69 2.86 8.90
CA SER A 224 7.61 3.64 9.71
C SER A 224 8.85 2.77 9.92
N ARG A 225 10.03 3.33 9.65
CA ARG A 225 11.35 2.66 9.76
C ARG A 225 11.72 2.23 11.20
N THR A 226 10.74 2.05 12.07
CA THR A 226 10.89 2.07 13.54
C THR A 226 10.56 0.76 14.26
N SER A 227 10.19 -0.33 13.58
CA SER A 227 10.09 -1.63 14.27
C SER A 227 11.12 -2.64 13.76
N THR A 228 12.05 -2.97 14.66
CA THR A 228 12.98 -4.10 14.58
C THR A 228 12.25 -5.44 14.76
N SER A 229 11.10 -5.63 14.11
CA SER A 229 10.34 -6.87 14.17
C SER A 229 10.42 -7.57 12.82
N ARG A 230 11.05 -8.75 12.81
CA ARG A 230 11.08 -9.68 11.68
C ARG A 230 9.65 -9.88 11.13
N PRO A 231 9.46 -10.04 9.81
CA PRO A 231 8.17 -10.42 9.27
C PRO A 231 7.75 -11.76 9.86
N ILE A 232 6.67 -11.77 10.63
CA ILE A 232 6.02 -12.98 11.12
C ILE A 232 4.86 -13.25 10.16
N CYS A 233 5.09 -14.15 9.22
CA CYS A 233 4.00 -14.84 8.52
C CYS A 233 3.60 -16.03 9.41
N ALA A 234 2.52 -15.89 10.19
CA ALA A 234 1.95 -16.99 10.97
C ALA A 234 0.64 -17.43 10.31
N PRO A 235 0.54 -18.64 9.74
CA PRO A 235 -0.67 -19.13 9.11
C PRO A 235 -1.54 -19.86 10.15
N THR A 236 -2.33 -19.14 10.94
CA THR A 236 -3.42 -19.75 11.72
C THR A 236 -4.54 -18.74 11.98
N GLY A 237 -5.58 -18.75 11.13
CA GLY A 237 -6.83 -17.99 11.31
C GLY A 237 -7.23 -17.18 10.06
N PRO A 238 -8.49 -16.74 9.94
CA PRO A 238 -8.97 -15.92 8.80
C PRO A 238 -8.34 -14.51 8.76
N MET A 239 -7.49 -14.16 9.73
CA MET A 239 -6.79 -12.88 9.82
C MET A 239 -5.38 -13.02 9.24
N CYS A 240 -5.17 -12.57 8.00
CA CYS A 240 -3.85 -12.47 7.41
C CYS A 240 -3.21 -11.11 7.78
N THR A 241 -2.23 -11.14 8.68
CA THR A 241 -1.41 -9.97 8.99
C THR A 241 -0.30 -9.83 7.94
N TRP A 242 -0.27 -8.71 7.22
CA TRP A 242 0.77 -8.39 6.23
C TRP A 242 1.55 -7.15 6.69
N THR A 243 2.83 -7.33 6.96
CA THR A 243 3.76 -6.23 7.27
C THR A 243 4.66 -5.99 6.06
N SER A 244 4.52 -4.85 5.38
CA SER A 244 5.43 -4.46 4.31
C SER A 244 6.63 -3.70 4.90
N ALA A 245 7.83 -4.14 4.55
CA ALA A 245 9.07 -3.44 4.87
C ALA A 245 9.78 -3.13 3.56
N SER A 246 9.75 -1.88 3.11
CA SER A 246 10.58 -1.44 1.98
C SER A 246 12.02 -1.26 2.46
N SER A 247 12.90 -2.19 2.06
CA SER A 247 14.34 -2.08 2.33
C SER A 247 15.05 -1.51 1.11
N THR A 248 15.67 -0.33 1.25
CA THR A 248 16.68 0.13 0.28
C THR A 248 17.96 -0.68 0.51
N PRO A 249 18.67 -1.18 -0.52
CA PRO A 249 19.92 -1.89 -0.32
C PRO A 249 20.95 -0.92 0.26
N SER A 250 21.41 -1.15 1.49
CA SER A 250 22.60 -0.47 1.99
C SER A 250 23.79 -0.99 1.18
N SER A 251 24.43 -0.12 0.38
CA SER A 251 25.68 -0.46 -0.28
C SER A 251 26.69 -0.93 0.78
N ARG A 252 27.10 -2.20 0.68
CA ARG A 252 28.18 -2.73 1.51
C ARG A 252 29.44 -1.94 1.19
N ARG A 253 29.92 -1.13 2.14
CA ARG A 253 31.31 -0.69 2.15
C ARG A 253 32.18 -1.93 2.30
N THR A 254 32.81 -2.36 1.21
CA THR A 254 33.94 -3.28 1.25
C THR A 254 35.06 -2.63 2.05
N GLY A 255 35.50 -3.30 3.10
CA GLY A 255 36.57 -2.84 3.98
C GLY A 255 37.91 -2.76 3.27
N GLY A 256 38.64 -1.67 3.54
CA GLY A 256 40.08 -1.57 3.36
C GLY A 256 40.69 -1.14 4.70
N ARG A 257 41.57 -1.97 5.26
CA ARG A 257 42.33 -1.72 6.49
C ARG A 257 43.31 -0.54 6.30
N PRO A 258 43.65 0.19 7.36
CA PRO A 258 44.67 1.24 7.31
C PRO A 258 46.08 0.63 7.32
N ILE A 259 47.00 1.29 6.62
CA ILE A 259 48.46 1.24 6.84
C ILE A 259 48.83 2.56 7.52
#